data_AF-A0A2V9MNN6-F1
#
_entry.id   AF-A0A2V9MNN6-F1
#
_cell.length_a   1.000
_cell.length_b   1.000
_cell.length_c   1.000
_cell.angle_alpha   90.00
_cell.angle_beta   90.00
_cell.angle_gamma   90.00
#
_symmetry.space_group_name_H-M   'P 1'
#
loop_
_entity.id
_entity.type
_entity.pdbx_description
1 polymer ?
#
loop_
_entity_poly.entity_id
_entity_poly.type
_entity_poly.pdbx_seq_one_letter_code
_entity_poly.pdbx_strand_id
1 'polypeptide(L)'
;MLAAQLLRRDPSTSVRLVDPAPVVGLGVAYATTYASHLLNVPAGNMSALPDDPEHFVRWAQLNYDSEVEAEDFLPRRVYGQYIQSILREEERRSPYRLQIIREEAASVVQRDGTARVILADGQSITADKVVLALGNFPAGSHRVSGMSSVGASFISHAWTFNALELQQISNKESVLLIGSGLTAVDLVIALRAHEFTGTIHILSRHGLLPKGHTDGNTVC
;
A
#
# COMPACT_ATOMS: atom_id res chain seq x y z
N MET A 1 -7.38 -7.97 -3.78
CA MET A 1 -7.23 -9.45 -3.82
C MET A 1 -8.50 -10.22 -3.51
N LEU A 2 -9.26 -9.89 -2.45
CA LEU A 2 -10.52 -10.59 -2.15
C LEU A 2 -11.48 -10.64 -3.35
N ALA A 3 -11.71 -9.52 -4.03
CA ALA A 3 -12.56 -9.46 -5.23
C ALA A 3 -12.14 -10.50 -6.29
N ALA A 4 -10.85 -10.57 -6.61
CA ALA A 4 -10.32 -11.53 -7.57
C ALA A 4 -10.53 -12.98 -7.10
N GLN A 5 -10.30 -13.27 -5.82
CA GLN A 5 -10.52 -14.61 -5.27
C GLN A 5 -11.99 -15.04 -5.31
N LEU A 6 -12.92 -14.14 -4.98
CA LEU A 6 -14.35 -14.41 -5.07
C LEU A 6 -14.78 -14.70 -6.51
N LEU A 7 -14.32 -13.89 -7.47
CA LEU A 7 -14.65 -14.08 -8.89
C LEU A 7 -14.12 -15.39 -9.47
N ARG A 8 -12.96 -15.87 -8.99
CA ARG A 8 -12.34 -17.14 -9.39
C ARG A 8 -13.01 -18.36 -8.78
N ARG A 9 -13.40 -18.28 -7.51
CA ARG A 9 -13.90 -19.43 -6.74
C ARG A 9 -15.37 -19.71 -6.96
N ASP A 10 -16.16 -18.68 -7.29
CA ASP A 10 -17.60 -18.82 -7.49
C ASP A 10 -18.06 -18.06 -8.75
N PRO A 11 -18.51 -18.78 -9.80
CA PRO A 11 -19.00 -18.15 -11.02
C PRO A 11 -20.34 -17.41 -10.83
N SER A 12 -21.09 -17.71 -9.76
CA SER A 12 -22.37 -17.06 -9.46
C SER A 12 -22.22 -15.75 -8.68
N THR A 13 -21.05 -15.51 -8.07
CA THR A 13 -20.79 -14.29 -7.32
C THR A 13 -20.51 -13.10 -8.26
N SER A 14 -21.16 -11.97 -7.98
CA SER A 14 -20.83 -10.66 -8.52
C SER A 14 -20.24 -9.76 -7.42
N VAL A 15 -19.29 -8.91 -7.78
CA VAL A 15 -18.51 -8.08 -6.88
C VAL A 15 -18.59 -6.62 -7.32
N ARG A 16 -19.00 -5.75 -6.40
CA ARG A 16 -18.85 -4.30 -6.51
C ARG A 16 -17.69 -3.88 -5.62
N LEU A 17 -16.63 -3.37 -6.23
CA LEU A 17 -15.43 -2.91 -5.54
C LEU A 17 -15.48 -1.38 -5.44
N VAL A 18 -15.72 -0.88 -4.22
CA VAL A 18 -15.82 0.55 -3.92
C VAL A 18 -14.48 1.02 -3.34
N ASP A 19 -13.83 1.96 -4.01
CA ASP A 19 -12.53 2.50 -3.62
C ASP A 19 -12.39 3.94 -4.18
N PRO A 20 -12.23 4.98 -3.36
CA PRO A 20 -12.11 6.36 -3.84
C PRO A 20 -10.77 6.64 -4.53
N ALA A 21 -9.78 5.73 -4.41
CA ALA A 21 -8.47 5.94 -5.03
C ALA A 21 -8.58 6.02 -6.57
N PRO A 22 -7.78 6.88 -7.22
CA PRO A 22 -7.75 6.95 -8.68
C PRO A 22 -7.32 5.62 -9.30
N VAL A 23 -6.48 4.88 -8.57
CA VAL A 23 -5.92 3.59 -8.96
C VAL A 23 -6.21 2.56 -7.88
N VAL A 24 -7.09 1.62 -8.22
CA VAL A 24 -7.59 0.60 -7.29
C VAL A 24 -6.54 -0.48 -7.03
N GLY A 25 -6.53 -0.99 -5.79
CA GLY A 25 -5.81 -2.20 -5.41
C GLY A 25 -4.35 -2.01 -4.99
N LEU A 26 -3.80 -0.80 -5.09
CA LEU A 26 -2.45 -0.51 -4.61
C LEU A 26 -2.39 -0.33 -3.09
N GLY A 27 -3.46 0.21 -2.50
CA GLY A 27 -3.43 0.66 -1.11
C GLY A 27 -2.29 1.66 -0.86
N VAL A 28 -1.97 1.88 0.41
CA VAL A 28 -0.96 2.88 0.81
C VAL A 28 0.47 2.42 0.45
N ALA A 29 0.80 1.16 0.71
CA ALA A 29 2.18 0.67 0.62
C ALA A 29 2.69 0.47 -0.81
N TYR A 30 1.82 0.21 -1.79
CA TYR A 30 2.21 -0.08 -3.17
C TYR A 30 1.92 1.06 -4.15
N ALA A 31 1.32 2.16 -3.67
CA ALA A 31 1.09 3.37 -4.46
C ALA A 31 2.34 4.29 -4.55
N THR A 32 3.47 3.86 -3.99
CA THR A 32 4.69 4.65 -3.97
C THR A 32 5.35 4.74 -5.36
N THR A 33 5.95 5.90 -5.65
CA THR A 33 6.67 6.16 -6.90
C THR A 33 8.18 5.86 -6.81
N TYR A 34 8.72 5.65 -5.61
CA TYR A 34 10.15 5.42 -5.39
C TYR A 34 10.52 3.96 -5.67
N ALA A 35 11.43 3.75 -6.60
CA ALA A 35 11.92 2.41 -6.95
C ALA A 35 12.70 1.75 -5.79
N SER A 36 13.29 2.55 -4.92
CA SER A 36 14.07 2.13 -3.76
C SER A 36 13.20 1.72 -2.56
N HIS A 37 11.88 1.92 -2.61
CA HIS A 37 10.97 1.33 -1.62
C HIS A 37 10.77 -0.14 -1.94
N LEU A 38 11.61 -0.98 -1.34
CA LEU A 38 11.57 -2.43 -1.54
C LEU A 38 10.48 -3.07 -0.67
N LEU A 39 10.04 -4.25 -1.11
CA LEU A 39 9.30 -5.17 -0.27
C LEU A 39 10.16 -5.54 0.94
N ASN A 40 9.50 -5.83 2.07
CA ASN A 40 10.14 -6.30 3.30
C ASN A 40 10.06 -7.83 3.44
N VAL A 41 9.66 -8.50 2.37
CA VAL A 41 9.49 -9.95 2.26
C VAL A 41 10.02 -10.36 0.88
N PRO A 42 10.76 -11.47 0.77
CA PRO A 42 11.25 -11.97 -0.51
C PRO A 42 10.14 -12.25 -1.52
N ALA A 43 10.44 -12.11 -2.82
CA ALA A 43 9.49 -12.29 -3.91
C ALA A 43 8.79 -13.66 -3.88
N GLY A 44 9.50 -14.73 -3.54
CA GLY A 44 8.95 -16.09 -3.42
C GLY A 44 7.86 -16.23 -2.36
N ASN A 45 7.79 -15.31 -1.39
CA ASN A 45 6.80 -15.29 -0.32
C ASN A 45 5.69 -14.25 -0.54
N MET A 46 5.63 -13.65 -1.72
CA MET A 46 4.75 -12.53 -2.02
C MET A 46 3.63 -12.87 -3.02
N SER A 47 3.41 -14.13 -3.38
CA SER A 47 2.28 -14.44 -4.28
C SER A 47 0.94 -14.05 -3.67
N ALA A 48 0.14 -13.33 -4.44
CA ALA A 48 -1.24 -12.99 -4.12
C ALA A 48 -2.22 -14.15 -4.40
N LEU A 49 -1.76 -15.26 -4.99
CA LEU A 49 -2.53 -16.46 -5.25
C LEU A 49 -2.05 -17.57 -4.30
N PRO A 50 -2.81 -17.93 -3.26
CA PRO A 50 -2.40 -18.95 -2.29
C PRO A 50 -2.14 -20.32 -2.94
N ASP A 51 -2.88 -20.63 -4.01
CA ASP A 51 -2.80 -21.91 -4.73
C ASP A 51 -1.67 -21.91 -5.78
N ASP A 52 -0.94 -20.79 -5.93
CA ASP A 52 0.19 -20.65 -6.87
C ASP A 52 1.29 -19.76 -6.24
N PRO A 53 2.12 -20.31 -5.33
CA PRO A 53 3.12 -19.55 -4.56
C PRO A 53 4.19 -18.86 -5.42
N GLU A 54 4.49 -19.40 -6.60
CA GLU A 54 5.50 -18.87 -7.51
C GLU A 54 4.95 -17.80 -8.48
N HIS A 55 3.65 -17.53 -8.45
CA HIS A 55 2.99 -16.68 -9.45
C HIS A 55 3.59 -15.28 -9.53
N PHE A 56 3.98 -14.67 -8.40
CA PHE A 56 4.60 -13.35 -8.40
C PHE A 56 5.99 -13.35 -9.04
N VAL A 57 6.83 -14.35 -8.73
CA VAL A 57 8.18 -14.49 -9.30
C VAL A 57 8.09 -14.64 -10.82
N ARG A 58 7.27 -15.59 -11.31
CA ARG A 58 7.07 -15.78 -12.76
C ARG A 58 6.50 -14.54 -13.44
N TRP A 59 5.58 -13.84 -12.78
CA TRP A 59 5.04 -12.59 -13.31
C TRP A 59 6.12 -11.50 -13.40
N ALA A 60 6.96 -11.36 -12.38
CA ALA A 60 8.03 -10.37 -12.34
C ALA A 60 9.12 -10.66 -13.38
N GLN A 61 9.47 -11.94 -13.57
CA GLN A 61 10.37 -12.39 -14.64
C GLN A 61 9.88 -11.97 -16.03
N LEU A 62 8.57 -12.04 -16.25
CA LEU A 62 7.97 -11.72 -17.55
C LEU A 62 7.77 -10.21 -17.77
N ASN A 63 7.46 -9.44 -16.72
CA ASN A 63 6.94 -8.07 -16.85
C ASN A 63 7.86 -7.00 -16.27
N TYR A 64 8.91 -7.37 -15.55
CA TYR A 64 9.82 -6.45 -14.89
C TYR A 64 11.28 -6.73 -15.25
N ASP A 65 11.79 -7.91 -14.89
CA ASP A 65 13.17 -8.30 -15.11
C ASP A 65 13.30 -9.83 -15.11
N SER A 66 13.82 -10.40 -16.19
CA SER A 66 13.95 -11.85 -16.38
C SER A 66 14.91 -12.53 -15.40
N GLU A 67 15.77 -11.78 -14.73
CA GLU A 67 16.75 -12.30 -13.75
C GLU A 67 16.20 -12.32 -12.31
N VAL A 68 14.93 -12.00 -12.09
CA VAL A 68 14.30 -12.05 -10.76
C VAL A 68 14.35 -13.46 -10.18
N GLU A 69 14.86 -13.55 -8.95
CA GLU A 69 14.91 -14.75 -8.13
C GLU A 69 13.92 -14.68 -6.95
N ALA A 70 13.63 -15.83 -6.32
CA ALA A 70 12.67 -15.93 -5.23
C ALA A 70 13.12 -15.17 -3.96
N GLU A 71 14.43 -15.04 -3.77
CA GLU A 71 15.06 -14.38 -2.63
C GLU A 71 15.06 -12.85 -2.75
N ASP A 72 14.75 -12.31 -3.93
CA ASP A 72 14.84 -10.87 -4.20
C ASP A 72 13.79 -10.06 -3.44
N PHE A 73 14.21 -8.88 -2.98
CA PHE A 73 13.33 -7.87 -2.41
C PHE A 73 12.96 -6.85 -3.48
N LEU A 74 11.93 -7.15 -4.27
CA LEU A 74 11.55 -6.30 -5.41
C LEU A 74 10.94 -4.96 -4.96
N PRO A 75 10.97 -3.91 -5.81
CA PRO A 75 10.29 -2.65 -5.53
C PRO A 75 8.80 -2.82 -5.29
N ARG A 76 8.25 -2.14 -4.28
CA ARG A 76 6.81 -2.14 -3.94
C ARG A 76 5.93 -1.74 -5.11
N ARG A 77 6.39 -0.84 -5.98
CA ARG A 77 5.68 -0.45 -7.21
C ARG A 77 5.49 -1.62 -8.18
N VAL A 78 6.45 -2.55 -8.26
CA VAL A 78 6.39 -3.75 -9.11
C VAL A 78 5.33 -4.69 -8.56
N TYR A 79 5.30 -4.87 -7.24
CA TYR A 79 4.23 -5.61 -6.59
C TYR A 79 2.85 -4.97 -6.80
N GLY A 80 2.77 -3.63 -6.77
CA GLY A 80 1.56 -2.89 -7.11
C GLY A 80 1.04 -3.21 -8.52
N GLN A 81 1.94 -3.21 -9.51
CA GLN A 81 1.62 -3.58 -10.90
C GLN A 81 1.16 -5.03 -11.01
N TYR A 82 1.77 -5.94 -10.26
CA TYR A 82 1.35 -7.34 -10.17
C TYR A 82 -0.09 -7.48 -9.69
N ILE A 83 -0.46 -6.83 -8.58
CA ILE A 83 -1.84 -6.85 -8.04
C ILE A 83 -2.84 -6.29 -9.05
N GLN A 84 -2.48 -5.21 -9.75
CA GLN A 84 -3.32 -4.64 -10.80
C GLN A 84 -3.50 -5.60 -11.98
N SER A 85 -2.45 -6.31 -12.38
CA SER A 85 -2.52 -7.26 -13.48
C SER A 85 -3.54 -8.38 -13.19
N ILE A 86 -3.58 -8.87 -11.95
CA ILE A 86 -4.55 -9.87 -11.50
C ILE A 86 -5.97 -9.28 -11.58
N LEU A 87 -6.18 -8.07 -11.06
CA LEU A 87 -7.50 -7.45 -11.08
C LEU A 87 -8.00 -7.21 -12.51
N ARG A 88 -7.13 -6.71 -13.40
CA ARG A 88 -7.44 -6.51 -14.83
C ARG A 88 -7.74 -7.83 -15.54
N GLU A 89 -7.04 -8.90 -15.19
CA GLU A 89 -7.34 -10.22 -15.71
C GLU A 89 -8.75 -10.68 -15.30
N GLU A 90 -9.13 -10.51 -14.04
CA GLU A 90 -10.47 -10.87 -13.57
C GLU A 90 -11.57 -9.99 -14.17
N GLU A 91 -11.32 -8.70 -14.35
CA GLU A 91 -12.22 -7.79 -15.06
C GLU A 91 -12.49 -8.30 -16.49
N ARG A 92 -11.44 -8.72 -17.20
CA ARG A 92 -11.54 -9.23 -18.57
C ARG A 92 -12.22 -10.59 -18.64
N ARG A 93 -11.99 -11.46 -17.65
CA ARG A 93 -12.62 -12.79 -17.56
C ARG A 93 -14.08 -12.71 -17.11
N SER A 94 -14.44 -11.65 -16.39
CA SER A 94 -15.74 -11.51 -15.73
C SER A 94 -16.38 -10.13 -15.93
N PRO A 95 -16.56 -9.66 -17.18
CA PRO A 95 -16.90 -8.27 -17.50
C PRO A 95 -18.25 -7.80 -16.91
N TYR A 96 -19.15 -8.71 -16.61
CA TYR A 96 -20.47 -8.41 -16.01
C TYR A 96 -20.55 -8.70 -14.51
N ARG A 97 -19.49 -9.26 -13.91
CA ARG A 97 -19.48 -9.65 -12.49
C ARG A 97 -18.55 -8.79 -11.65
N LEU A 98 -17.65 -8.01 -12.24
CA LEU A 98 -16.83 -7.04 -11.53
C LEU A 98 -17.24 -5.63 -11.93
N GLN A 99 -17.66 -4.82 -10.96
CA GLN A 99 -17.88 -3.40 -11.14
C GLN A 99 -16.99 -2.62 -10.17
N ILE A 100 -16.10 -1.78 -10.70
CA ILE A 100 -15.25 -0.88 -9.92
C ILE A 100 -15.95 0.48 -9.80
N ILE A 101 -16.16 0.94 -8.58
CA ILE A 101 -16.86 2.19 -8.25
C ILE A 101 -15.87 3.10 -7.55
N ARG A 102 -15.50 4.19 -8.22
CA ARG A 102 -14.54 5.18 -7.71
C ARG A 102 -15.25 6.21 -6.82
N GLU A 103 -15.63 5.78 -5.64
CA GLU A 103 -16.34 6.60 -4.67
C GLU A 103 -16.03 6.14 -3.24
N GLU A 104 -16.23 7.02 -2.26
CA GLU A 104 -16.11 6.71 -0.84
C GLU A 104 -17.39 6.03 -0.33
N ALA A 105 -17.23 4.90 0.37
CA ALA A 105 -18.32 4.28 1.12
C ALA A 105 -18.46 4.96 2.50
N ALA A 106 -19.44 5.87 2.61
CA ALA A 106 -19.66 6.67 3.81
C ALA A 106 -20.28 5.88 4.98
N SER A 107 -21.17 4.92 4.69
CA SER A 107 -21.74 4.05 5.73
C SER A 107 -22.32 2.75 5.18
N VAL A 108 -22.53 1.78 6.08
CA VAL A 108 -23.17 0.49 5.76
C VAL A 108 -24.30 0.26 6.74
N VAL A 109 -25.49 -0.05 6.23
CA VAL A 109 -26.69 -0.35 7.01
C VAL A 109 -27.18 -1.75 6.64
N GLN A 110 -27.32 -2.63 7.62
CA GLN A 110 -27.86 -3.98 7.40
C GLN A 110 -29.37 -4.00 7.66
N ARG A 111 -30.16 -4.54 6.72
CA ARG A 111 -31.61 -4.73 6.84
C ARG A 111 -32.07 -5.97 6.10
N ASP A 112 -32.96 -6.74 6.73
CA ASP A 112 -33.71 -7.83 6.10
C ASP A 112 -32.82 -8.85 5.35
N GLY A 113 -31.68 -9.23 5.95
CA GLY A 113 -30.75 -10.20 5.37
C GLY A 113 -29.81 -9.65 4.27
N THR A 114 -29.96 -8.37 3.90
CA THR A 114 -29.09 -7.66 2.94
C THR A 114 -28.38 -6.48 3.59
N ALA A 115 -27.39 -5.91 2.91
CA ALA A 115 -26.70 -4.71 3.33
C ALA A 115 -26.81 -3.63 2.26
N ARG A 116 -27.01 -2.38 2.72
CA ARG A 116 -27.02 -1.19 1.89
C ARG A 116 -25.79 -0.35 2.23
N VAL A 117 -24.92 -0.15 1.25
CA VAL A 117 -23.77 0.76 1.32
C VAL A 117 -24.24 2.12 0.82
N ILE A 118 -24.03 3.17 1.61
CA ILE A 118 -24.30 4.55 1.24
C ILE A 118 -22.97 5.17 0.82
N LEU A 119 -22.94 5.71 -0.38
CA LEU A 119 -21.77 6.38 -0.96
C LEU A 119 -21.77 7.87 -0.59
N ALA A 120 -20.60 8.50 -0.62
CA ALA A 120 -20.44 9.92 -0.27
C ALA A 120 -21.19 10.87 -1.23
N ASP A 121 -21.41 10.46 -2.48
CA ASP A 121 -22.23 11.18 -3.46
C ASP A 121 -23.75 11.03 -3.23
N GLY A 122 -24.15 10.31 -2.18
CA GLY A 122 -25.54 10.05 -1.83
C GLY A 122 -26.18 8.87 -2.56
N GLN A 123 -25.49 8.24 -3.52
CA GLN A 123 -25.95 6.99 -4.12
C GLN A 123 -25.88 5.84 -3.11
N SER A 124 -26.52 4.72 -3.45
CA SER A 124 -26.47 3.54 -2.60
C SER A 124 -26.41 2.24 -3.39
N ILE A 125 -25.69 1.28 -2.83
CA ILE A 125 -25.49 -0.05 -3.39
C ILE A 125 -26.10 -1.07 -2.44
N THR A 126 -26.94 -1.98 -2.95
CA THR A 126 -27.42 -3.14 -2.19
C THR A 126 -26.55 -4.35 -2.49
N ALA A 127 -26.17 -5.10 -1.47
CA ALA A 127 -25.40 -6.34 -1.59
C ALA A 127 -25.84 -7.39 -0.55
N ASP A 128 -25.70 -8.67 -0.88
CA ASP A 128 -25.98 -9.77 0.04
C ASP A 128 -24.97 -9.83 1.20
N LYS A 129 -23.73 -9.42 0.91
CA LYS A 129 -22.61 -9.35 1.85
C LYS A 129 -21.78 -8.10 1.58
N VAL A 130 -21.24 -7.52 2.65
CA VAL A 130 -20.28 -6.41 2.58
C VAL A 130 -19.03 -6.82 3.33
N VAL A 131 -17.88 -6.67 2.69
CA VAL A 131 -16.58 -6.93 3.31
C VAL A 131 -15.79 -5.63 3.37
N LEU A 132 -15.37 -5.24 4.57
CA LEU A 132 -14.55 -4.06 4.80
C LEU A 132 -13.07 -4.44 4.63
N ALA A 133 -12.49 -4.06 3.50
CA ALA A 133 -11.08 -4.30 3.18
C ALA A 133 -10.27 -3.00 3.21
N LEU A 134 -10.38 -2.26 4.32
CA LEU A 134 -9.91 -0.87 4.47
C LEU A 134 -8.38 -0.73 4.60
N GLY A 135 -7.65 -1.85 4.62
CA GLY A 135 -6.20 -1.86 4.81
C GLY A 135 -5.79 -1.34 6.18
N ASN A 136 -4.59 -0.76 6.26
CA ASN A 136 -4.07 -0.18 7.50
C ASN A 136 -4.46 1.29 7.60
N PHE A 137 -5.09 1.64 8.70
CA PHE A 137 -5.34 3.03 9.03
C PHE A 137 -4.04 3.75 9.37
N PRO A 138 -3.91 5.05 9.05
CA PRO A 138 -2.77 5.84 9.47
C PRO A 138 -2.65 5.82 11.00
N ALA A 139 -1.41 5.89 11.49
CA ALA A 139 -1.18 6.03 12.92
C ALA A 139 -1.90 7.30 13.42
N GLY A 140 -2.66 7.18 14.50
CA GLY A 140 -3.36 8.32 15.09
C GLY A 140 -2.38 9.46 15.41
N SER A 141 -2.87 10.70 15.38
CA SER A 141 -2.02 11.87 15.61
C SER A 141 -1.35 11.77 17.00
N HIS A 142 -0.02 11.74 17.01
CA HIS A 142 0.73 11.81 18.26
C HIS A 142 0.48 13.17 18.90
N ARG A 143 -0.17 13.21 20.07
CA ARG A 143 -0.32 14.45 20.82
C ARG A 143 1.01 14.83 21.46
N VAL A 144 1.89 15.47 20.71
CA VAL A 144 3.11 16.09 21.25
C VAL A 144 2.74 17.48 21.78
N SER A 145 3.04 17.76 23.03
CA SER A 145 2.83 19.10 23.61
C SER A 145 3.60 20.15 22.81
N GLY A 146 2.95 21.26 22.46
CA GLY A 146 3.55 22.35 21.66
C GLY A 146 3.46 22.14 20.14
N MET A 147 2.88 21.04 19.64
CA MET A 147 2.83 20.76 18.20
C MET A 147 2.01 21.77 17.39
N SER A 148 1.08 22.51 18.04
CA SER A 148 0.37 23.64 17.45
C SER A 148 1.31 24.77 16.98
N SER A 149 2.52 24.87 17.53
CA SER A 149 3.53 25.86 17.13
C SER A 149 4.35 25.46 15.89
N VAL A 150 4.28 24.18 15.46
CA VAL A 150 5.07 23.65 14.34
C VAL A 150 4.40 23.98 12.98
N GLY A 151 3.11 24.32 12.98
CA GLY A 151 2.41 24.83 11.80
C GLY A 151 2.56 23.92 10.57
N ALA A 152 2.86 24.52 9.42
CA ALA A 152 3.00 23.84 8.14
C ALA A 152 4.20 22.88 8.05
N SER A 153 5.15 22.96 8.99
CA SER A 153 6.32 22.06 9.03
C SER A 153 6.00 20.68 9.60
N PHE A 154 4.79 20.46 10.13
CA PHE A 154 4.37 19.17 10.65
C PHE A 154 3.60 18.35 9.61
N ILE A 155 4.17 17.22 9.22
CA ILE A 155 3.51 16.23 8.36
C ILE A 155 3.02 15.06 9.21
N SER A 156 1.70 14.86 9.22
CA SER A 156 1.05 13.83 10.03
C SER A 156 1.01 12.45 9.37
N HIS A 157 1.14 12.39 8.04
CA HIS A 157 0.97 11.16 7.27
C HIS A 157 2.18 10.96 6.34
N ALA A 158 3.03 9.99 6.67
CA ALA A 158 4.25 9.72 5.91
C ALA A 158 4.02 9.35 4.43
N TRP A 159 2.84 8.86 4.08
CA TRP A 159 2.48 8.44 2.72
C TRP A 159 1.71 9.50 1.91
N THR A 160 1.17 10.54 2.56
CA THR A 160 0.74 11.74 1.82
C THR A 160 1.93 12.60 1.43
N PHE A 161 3.08 12.36 2.08
CA PHE A 161 4.36 12.98 1.80
C PHE A 161 4.85 12.63 0.40
N ASN A 162 4.34 13.40 -0.56
CA ASN A 162 4.60 13.21 -1.97
C ASN A 162 5.88 13.94 -2.38
N ALA A 163 6.39 13.65 -3.57
CA ALA A 163 7.60 14.27 -4.10
C ALA A 163 7.54 15.81 -4.13
N LEU A 164 6.36 16.42 -4.25
CA LEU A 164 6.22 17.89 -4.25
C LEU A 164 6.43 18.49 -2.86
N GLU A 165 5.96 17.82 -1.81
CA GLU A 165 6.21 18.26 -0.43
C GLU A 165 7.68 18.05 -0.03
N LEU A 166 8.33 17.00 -0.55
CA LEU A 166 9.78 16.79 -0.40
C LEU A 166 10.61 17.90 -1.05
N GLN A 167 10.18 18.42 -2.21
CA GLN A 167 10.84 19.55 -2.88
C GLN A 167 10.76 20.86 -2.09
N GLN A 168 9.79 20.99 -1.18
CA GLN A 168 9.65 22.19 -0.34
C GLN A 168 10.61 22.19 0.85
N ILE A 169 11.18 21.04 1.21
CA ILE A 169 12.20 20.98 2.26
C ILE A 169 13.51 21.50 1.67
N SER A 170 14.05 22.56 2.27
CA SER A 170 15.35 23.08 1.87
C SER A 170 16.46 22.07 2.22
N ASN A 171 17.36 21.79 1.28
CA ASN A 171 18.49 20.87 1.47
C ASN A 171 19.45 21.27 2.62
N LYS A 172 19.28 22.44 3.23
CA LYS A 172 20.06 22.93 4.38
C LYS A 172 19.33 22.79 5.73
N GLU A 173 18.10 22.32 5.74
CA GLU A 173 17.30 22.16 6.95
C GLU A 173 17.56 20.82 7.65
N SER A 174 17.01 20.68 8.86
CA SER A 174 17.01 19.41 9.59
C SER A 174 15.59 18.85 9.64
N VAL A 175 15.45 17.55 9.41
CA VAL A 175 14.15 16.84 9.44
C VAL A 175 14.13 15.93 10.66
N LEU A 176 13.02 15.95 11.41
CA LEU A 176 12.77 15.03 12.51
C LEU A 176 11.71 14.01 12.11
N LEU A 177 12.08 12.73 12.12
CA LEU A 177 11.19 11.60 11.97
C LEU A 177 10.79 11.06 13.35
N ILE A 178 9.49 11.03 13.64
CA ILE A 178 8.95 10.46 14.87
C ILE A 178 8.57 9.00 14.61
N GLY A 179 9.31 8.08 15.22
CA GLY A 179 9.22 6.65 14.98
C GLY A 179 10.38 6.12 14.14
N SER A 180 10.74 4.86 14.36
CA SER A 180 11.89 4.20 13.73
C SER A 180 11.49 2.89 13.03
N GLY A 181 10.25 2.80 12.53
CA GLY A 181 9.76 1.65 11.78
C GLY A 181 10.14 1.69 10.30
N LEU A 182 9.66 0.73 9.51
CA LEU A 182 9.92 0.65 8.06
C LEU A 182 9.51 1.92 7.32
N THR A 183 8.41 2.57 7.71
CA THR A 183 7.99 3.86 7.14
C THR A 183 9.05 4.96 7.33
N ALA A 184 9.78 4.97 8.45
CA ALA A 184 10.85 5.95 8.66
C ALA A 184 12.05 5.67 7.74
N VAL A 185 12.36 4.38 7.51
CA VAL A 185 13.39 3.97 6.55
C VAL A 185 13.00 4.39 5.13
N ASP A 186 11.74 4.15 4.72
CA ASP A 186 11.20 4.58 3.43
C ASP A 186 11.35 6.11 3.25
N LEU A 187 11.00 6.91 4.28
CA LEU A 187 11.17 8.36 4.22
C LEU A 187 12.64 8.80 4.10
N VAL A 188 13.56 8.14 4.80
CA VAL A 188 15.01 8.42 4.67
C VAL A 188 15.47 8.14 3.24
N ILE A 189 15.06 7.02 2.67
CA ILE A 189 15.37 6.62 1.30
C ILE A 189 14.82 7.67 0.31
N ALA A 190 13.56 8.09 0.49
CA ALA A 190 12.93 9.10 -0.36
C ALA A 190 13.63 10.47 -0.27
N LEU A 191 14.00 10.93 0.92
CA LEU A 191 14.76 12.17 1.13
C LEU A 191 16.11 12.11 0.39
N ARG A 192 16.84 11.01 0.52
CA ARG A 192 18.14 10.85 -0.15
C ARG A 192 18.02 10.73 -1.67
N ALA A 193 16.95 10.12 -2.18
CA ALA A 193 16.66 10.07 -3.61
C ALA A 193 16.41 11.47 -4.22
N HIS A 194 15.99 12.45 -3.41
CA HIS A 194 15.86 13.86 -3.80
C HIS A 194 17.09 14.72 -3.43
N GLU A 195 18.24 14.09 -3.24
CA GLU A 195 19.50 14.77 -2.94
C GLU A 195 19.44 15.63 -1.66
N PHE A 196 18.55 15.29 -0.71
CA PHE A 196 18.51 15.97 0.58
C PHE A 196 19.83 15.73 1.32
N THR A 197 20.59 16.81 1.54
CA THR A 197 21.90 16.80 2.19
C THR A 197 21.87 17.24 3.66
N GLY A 198 20.70 17.69 4.13
CA GLY A 198 20.47 18.09 5.50
C GLY A 198 20.51 16.94 6.51
N THR A 199 20.42 17.30 7.79
CA THR A 199 20.47 16.35 8.90
C THR A 199 19.10 15.68 9.08
N ILE A 200 19.09 14.34 9.16
CA ILE A 200 17.88 13.58 9.47
C ILE A 200 18.00 13.04 10.90
N HIS A 201 17.12 13.52 11.78
CA HIS A 201 16.99 13.03 13.15
C HIS A 201 15.87 11.99 13.21
N ILE A 202 16.10 10.89 13.92
CA ILE A 202 15.09 9.86 14.15
C ILE A 202 14.85 9.73 15.65
N LEU A 203 13.62 9.98 16.09
CA LEU A 203 13.20 9.78 17.46
C LEU A 203 12.54 8.41 17.60
N SER A 204 13.22 7.49 18.30
CA SER A 204 12.68 6.17 18.61
C SER A 204 12.26 6.07 20.07
N ARG A 205 11.05 5.56 20.33
CA ARG A 205 10.58 5.26 21.69
C ARG A 205 11.36 4.13 22.36
N HIS A 206 11.87 3.19 21.57
CA HIS A 206 12.50 1.96 22.07
C HIS A 206 13.99 1.87 21.73
N GLY A 207 14.54 2.85 21.00
CA GLY A 207 15.93 2.83 20.56
C GLY A 207 16.25 1.74 19.52
N LEU A 208 15.24 1.17 18.88
CA LEU A 208 15.39 0.08 17.91
C LEU A 208 15.22 0.59 16.48
N LEU A 209 16.09 0.13 15.59
CA LEU A 209 15.91 0.23 14.13
C LEU A 209 15.43 -1.11 13.57
N PRO A 210 14.80 -1.14 12.38
CA PRO A 210 14.47 -2.38 11.71
C PRO A 210 15.77 -3.16 11.45
N LYS A 211 15.73 -4.47 11.68
CA LYS A 211 16.88 -5.34 11.39
C LYS A 211 17.01 -5.49 9.87
N GLY A 212 18.24 -5.47 9.37
CA GLY A 212 18.52 -5.88 8.00
C GLY A 212 18.13 -7.34 7.79
N HIS A 213 17.72 -7.67 6.57
CA HIS A 213 17.61 -9.06 6.18
C HIS A 213 19.01 -9.67 6.18
N THR A 214 19.18 -10.80 6.87
CA THR A 214 20.41 -11.58 6.77
C THR A 214 20.38 -12.33 5.45
N ASP A 215 21.44 -12.22 4.66
CA ASP A 215 21.65 -13.15 3.56
C ASP A 215 21.57 -14.56 4.15
N GLY A 216 20.81 -15.46 3.52
CA GLY A 216 20.60 -16.84 3.97
C GLY A 216 21.87 -17.71 4.03
N ASN A 217 23.05 -17.08 4.03
CA ASN A 217 24.35 -17.71 3.96
C ASN A 217 25.29 -17.25 5.09
N THR A 218 24.77 -17.02 6.30
CA THR A 218 25.62 -16.95 7.50
C THR A 218 25.52 -18.28 8.24
N VAL A 219 26.36 -19.23 7.83
CA VAL A 219 26.78 -20.32 8.71
C VAL A 219 27.92 -19.77 9.58
N CYS A 220 27.69 -19.84 10.90
CA CYS A 220 28.55 -19.47 12.04
C CYS A 220 28.59 -18.00 12.46
#